data_AF-T1B074-F1
#
_entry.id   AF-T1B074-F1
#
_cell.length_a   1.000
_cell.length_b   1.000
_cell.length_c   1.000
_cell.angle_alpha   90.00
_cell.angle_beta   90.00
_cell.angle_gamma   90.00
#
_symmetry.space_group_name_H-M   'P 1'
#
loop_
_entity.id
_entity.type
_entity.pdbx_description
1 polymer ?
#
loop_
_entity_poly.entity_id
_entity_poly.type
_entity_poly.pdbx_seq_one_letter_code
_entity_poly.pdbx_strand_id
1 'polypeptide(L)'
;ATLRVQDGAATTVSCAEGDTGFIYAGILPYERSETDLGAMPPAPLKIMMNVANPERAFDFAMLPNAGVGLARLEMIIASHIGVHPRALLEYERQNAETKARID
;
A
#
# COMPACT_ATOMS: atom_id res chain seq x y z
N ALA A 1 -7.13 -0.31 -21.94
CA ALA A 1 -8.51 -0.23 -21.40
C ALA A 1 -9.47 0.40 -22.41
N THR A 2 -9.17 1.59 -22.94
CA THR A 2 -10.01 2.36 -23.89
C THR A 2 -10.37 1.65 -25.20
N LEU A 3 -9.60 0.65 -25.65
CA LEU A 3 -9.92 -0.17 -26.82
C LEU A 3 -10.87 -1.34 -26.52
N ARG A 4 -11.04 -1.70 -25.25
CA ARG A 4 -11.81 -2.88 -24.80
C ARG A 4 -13.12 -2.49 -24.12
N VAL A 5 -13.22 -1.27 -23.61
CA VAL A 5 -14.42 -0.71 -22.99
C VAL A 5 -14.83 0.50 -23.81
N GLN A 6 -16.02 0.45 -24.39
CA GLN A 6 -16.57 1.55 -25.18
C GLN A 6 -17.06 2.67 -24.27
N ASP A 7 -17.03 3.90 -24.77
CA ASP A 7 -17.55 5.06 -24.05
C ASP A 7 -19.04 4.87 -23.72
N GLY A 8 -19.43 5.19 -22.49
CA GLY A 8 -20.80 4.99 -21.98
C GLY A 8 -21.18 3.54 -21.63
N ALA A 9 -20.28 2.56 -21.76
CA ALA A 9 -20.57 1.17 -21.40
C ALA A 9 -20.67 0.97 -19.88
N ALA A 10 -21.83 0.51 -19.41
CA ALA A 10 -22.03 0.13 -18.01
C ALA A 10 -21.12 -1.05 -17.64
N THR A 11 -20.35 -0.88 -16.56
CA THR A 11 -19.26 -1.78 -16.20
C THR A 11 -19.13 -1.85 -14.68
N THR A 12 -18.76 -3.02 -14.16
CA THR A 12 -18.47 -3.23 -12.74
C THR A 12 -16.98 -3.51 -12.56
N VAL A 13 -16.33 -2.82 -11.62
CA VAL A 13 -14.92 -3.02 -11.29
C VAL A 13 -14.82 -3.74 -9.95
N SER A 14 -14.08 -4.85 -9.92
CA SER A 14 -13.77 -5.58 -8.68
C SER A 14 -12.30 -5.41 -8.34
N CYS A 15 -12.03 -4.90 -7.14
CA CYS A 15 -10.70 -4.85 -6.53
C CYS A 15 -10.53 -5.91 -5.43
N ALA A 16 -11.42 -6.92 -5.38
CA ALA A 16 -11.44 -7.90 -4.29
C ALA A 16 -10.33 -8.95 -4.38
N GLU A 17 -9.68 -9.10 -5.55
CA GLU A 17 -8.63 -10.10 -5.78
C GLU A 17 -7.21 -9.58 -5.49
N GLY A 18 -7.09 -8.65 -4.53
CA GLY A 18 -5.81 -8.06 -4.13
C GLY A 18 -5.31 -7.04 -5.15
N ASP A 19 -4.08 -7.23 -5.66
CA ASP A 19 -3.41 -6.24 -6.52
C ASP A 19 -3.91 -6.27 -7.98
N THR A 20 -4.69 -7.29 -8.37
CA THR A 20 -5.26 -7.43 -9.72
C THR A 20 -6.73 -7.07 -9.71
N GLY A 21 -7.09 -6.01 -10.44
CA GLY A 21 -8.47 -5.59 -10.63
C GLY A 21 -9.14 -6.27 -11.83
N PHE A 22 -10.40 -6.67 -11.69
CA PHE A 22 -11.21 -7.26 -12.75
C PHE A 22 -12.31 -6.31 -13.22
N ILE A 23 -12.61 -6.37 -14.51
CA ILE A 23 -13.63 -5.56 -15.16
C ILE A 23 -14.70 -6.49 -15.72
N TYR A 24 -15.92 -6.37 -15.22
CA TYR A 24 -17.08 -7.13 -15.66
C TYR A 24 -18.03 -6.26 -16.46
N ALA A 25 -18.64 -6.83 -17.50
CA ALA A 25 -19.66 -6.14 -18.27
C ALA A 25 -20.96 -5.97 -17.46
N GLY A 26 -21.57 -4.78 -17.55
CA GLY A 26 -22.82 -4.46 -16.87
C GLY A 26 -22.64 -4.03 -15.40
N ILE A 27 -23.76 -3.69 -14.76
CA ILE A 27 -23.83 -3.34 -13.33
C ILE A 27 -24.21 -4.60 -12.57
N LEU A 28 -23.24 -5.23 -11.92
CA LEU A 28 -23.48 -6.40 -11.09
C LEU A 28 -24.05 -5.95 -9.74
N PRO A 29 -25.01 -6.70 -9.18
CA PRO A 29 -25.50 -6.42 -7.83
C PRO A 29 -24.37 -6.60 -6.82
N TYR A 30 -24.30 -5.68 -5.86
CA TYR A 30 -23.35 -5.73 -4.76
C TYR A 30 -24.07 -5.46 -3.45
N GLU A 31 -23.52 -5.98 -2.36
CA GLU A 31 -23.97 -5.70 -1.01
C GLU A 31 -22.94 -4.80 -0.33
N ARG A 32 -23.39 -3.74 0.34
CA ARG A 32 -22.55 -2.88 1.15
C ARG A 32 -22.86 -3.17 2.62
N SER A 33 -21.89 -3.74 3.32
CA SER A 33 -21.91 -3.76 4.78
C SER A 33 -21.11 -2.57 5.30
N GLU A 34 -21.68 -1.85 6.27
CA GLU A 34 -21.02 -0.77 6.97
C GLU A 34 -20.96 -1.13 8.45
N THR A 35 -19.75 -1.21 8.99
CA THR A 35 -19.51 -1.57 10.39
C THR A 35 -19.11 -0.31 11.14
N ASP A 36 -19.95 0.12 12.08
CA ASP A 36 -19.60 1.22 12.98
C ASP A 36 -18.58 0.74 14.04
N LEU A 37 -17.38 1.28 13.96
CA LEU A 37 -16.28 1.00 14.89
C LEU A 37 -16.31 1.90 16.14
N GLY A 38 -17.18 2.92 16.18
CA GLY A 38 -17.30 3.87 17.30
C GLY A 38 -17.89 3.27 18.58
N ALA A 39 -18.63 2.17 18.47
CA ALA A 39 -19.24 1.49 19.62
C ALA A 39 -18.33 0.42 20.26
N MET A 40 -17.07 0.28 19.82
CA MET A 40 -16.16 -0.71 20.41
C MET A 40 -15.82 -0.37 21.87
N PRO A 41 -15.86 -1.36 22.78
CA PRO A 41 -15.44 -1.14 24.16
C PRO A 41 -13.94 -0.82 24.24
N PRO A 42 -13.49 -0.10 25.27
CA PRO A 42 -12.06 0.14 25.47
C PRO A 42 -11.33 -1.19 25.68
N ALA A 43 -10.27 -1.41 24.92
CA ALA A 43 -9.42 -2.58 25.09
C ALA A 43 -8.64 -2.48 26.42
N PRO A 44 -8.38 -3.61 27.12
CA PRO A 44 -7.58 -3.61 28.36
C PRO A 44 -6.09 -3.32 28.12
N LEU A 45 -5.68 -3.17 26.85
CA LEU A 45 -4.31 -2.92 26.42
C LEU A 45 -4.28 -2.02 25.19
N LYS A 46 -3.11 -1.43 24.91
CA LYS A 46 -2.89 -0.63 23.70
C LYS A 46 -2.74 -1.53 22.48
N ILE A 47 -3.71 -1.50 21.58
CA ILE A 47 -3.61 -2.16 20.28
C ILE A 47 -2.77 -1.27 19.37
N MET A 48 -1.60 -1.75 18.95
CA MET A 48 -0.67 -1.01 18.10
C MET A 48 -0.47 -1.74 16.76
N MET A 49 -0.15 -0.98 15.72
CA MET A 49 0.02 -1.49 14.37
C MET A 49 1.47 -1.91 14.08
N ASN A 50 1.63 -3.02 13.38
CA ASN A 50 2.88 -3.39 12.73
C ASN A 50 2.82 -2.93 11.26
N VAL A 51 3.58 -1.89 10.94
CA VAL A 51 3.52 -1.20 9.65
C VAL A 51 4.83 -1.42 8.91
N ALA A 52 4.73 -1.88 7.67
CA ALA A 52 5.89 -2.11 6.81
C ALA A 52 5.88 -1.20 5.58
N ASN A 53 4.72 -1.02 4.95
CA ASN A 53 4.56 -0.11 3.83
C ASN A 53 4.06 1.25 4.37
N PRO A 54 4.82 2.35 4.18
CA PRO A 54 4.38 3.69 4.56
C PRO A 54 3.06 4.10 3.90
N GLU A 55 2.81 3.71 2.66
CA GLU A 55 1.61 4.12 1.93
C GLU A 55 0.33 3.56 2.56
N ARG A 56 0.40 2.33 3.07
CA ARG A 56 -0.73 1.69 3.77
C ARG A 56 -0.95 2.22 5.18
N ALA A 57 -0.01 3.00 5.72
CA ALA A 57 -0.17 3.59 7.05
C ALA A 57 -1.39 4.53 7.11
N PHE A 58 -1.74 5.18 6.00
CA PHE A 58 -2.93 6.03 5.91
C PHE A 58 -4.23 5.23 5.99
N ASP A 59 -4.29 4.06 5.35
CA ASP A 59 -5.45 3.16 5.47
C ASP A 59 -5.63 2.67 6.91
N PHE A 60 -4.53 2.30 7.57
CA PHE A 60 -4.55 1.83 8.96
C PHE A 60 -4.91 2.93 9.96
N ALA A 61 -4.65 4.20 9.64
CA ALA A 61 -5.04 5.33 10.47
C ALA A 61 -6.56 5.46 10.62
N MET A 62 -7.34 4.90 9.69
CA MET A 62 -8.81 4.87 9.77
C MET A 62 -9.35 3.86 10.78
N LEU A 63 -8.52 2.93 11.28
CA LEU A 63 -8.91 1.94 12.28
C LEU A 63 -8.63 2.44 13.70
N PRO A 64 -9.46 2.09 14.71
CA PRO A 64 -9.15 2.40 16.11
C PRO A 64 -7.86 1.70 16.56
N ASN A 65 -6.79 2.46 16.76
CA ASN A 65 -5.51 1.96 17.22
C ASN A 65 -4.78 3.01 18.08
N ALA A 66 -3.79 2.56 18.85
CA ALA A 66 -2.96 3.38 19.72
C ALA A 66 -1.63 3.82 19.07
N GLY A 67 -1.54 3.75 17.73
CA GLY A 67 -0.37 4.12 16.94
C GLY A 67 0.41 2.92 16.38
N VAL A 68 1.65 3.18 15.95
CA VAL A 68 2.56 2.19 15.38
C VAL A 68 3.47 1.63 16.48
N GLY A 69 3.41 0.32 16.70
CA GLY A 69 4.24 -0.38 17.69
C GLY A 69 5.52 -0.95 17.08
N LEU A 70 5.52 -1.19 15.77
CA LEU A 70 6.69 -1.63 15.01
C LEU A 70 6.61 -1.06 13.59
N ALA A 71 7.60 -0.25 13.23
CA ALA A 71 7.80 0.20 11.85
C ALA A 71 8.96 -0.60 11.25
N ARG A 72 8.69 -1.31 10.14
CA ARG A 72 9.72 -2.09 9.42
C ARG A 72 10.37 -1.23 8.36
N LEU A 73 11.70 -1.16 8.38
CA LEU A 73 12.49 -0.32 7.45
C LEU A 73 12.82 -1.04 6.14
N GLU A 74 12.76 -2.36 6.12
CA GLU A 74 13.19 -3.19 5.00
C GLU A 74 12.46 -2.82 3.71
N MET A 75 11.17 -2.52 3.81
CA MET A 75 10.37 -2.13 2.66
C MET A 75 10.74 -0.73 2.15
N ILE A 76 11.08 0.21 3.03
CA ILE A 76 11.55 1.54 2.65
C ILE A 76 12.90 1.43 1.91
N ILE A 77 13.82 0.62 2.43
CA ILE A 77 15.12 0.38 1.80
C ILE A 77 14.93 -0.24 0.41
N ALA A 78 14.04 -1.23 0.29
CA ALA A 78 13.81 -1.91 -0.98
C ALA A 78 13.08 -1.05 -2.02
N SER A 79 12.04 -0.30 -1.62
CA SER A 79 11.18 0.42 -2.58
C SER A 79 11.56 1.87 -2.83
N HIS A 80 12.17 2.57 -1.86
CA HIS A 80 12.50 4.00 -1.99
C HIS A 80 13.99 4.25 -2.18
N ILE A 81 14.87 3.43 -1.59
CA ILE A 81 16.33 3.59 -1.73
C ILE A 81 16.85 2.74 -2.90
N GLY A 82 16.52 1.45 -2.94
CA GLY A 82 16.84 0.57 -4.07
C GLY A 82 18.34 0.35 -4.36
N VAL A 83 19.22 0.87 -3.50
CA VAL A 83 20.68 0.79 -3.61
C VAL A 83 21.28 0.18 -2.34
N HIS A 84 22.27 -0.69 -2.52
CA HIS A 84 22.97 -1.31 -1.39
C HIS A 84 23.72 -0.24 -0.55
N PRO A 85 23.59 -0.23 0.78
CA PRO A 85 24.12 0.85 1.62
C PRO A 85 25.64 1.04 1.53
N ARG A 86 26.39 -0.05 1.29
CA ARG A 86 27.84 0.05 1.07
C ARG A 86 28.22 0.85 -0.19
N ALA A 87 27.38 0.80 -1.23
CA ALA A 87 27.62 1.59 -2.45
C ALA A 87 27.46 3.08 -2.18
N LEU A 88 26.53 3.46 -1.30
CA LEU A 88 26.36 4.85 -0.83
C LEU A 88 27.55 5.31 0.02
N LEU A 89 28.05 4.46 0.91
CA LEU A 89 29.22 4.77 1.75
C LEU A 89 30.52 4.87 0.96
N GLU A 90 30.68 4.02 -0.05
CA GLU A 90 31.86 3.95 -0.90
C GLU A 90 31.62 4.64 -2.25
N TYR A 91 30.83 5.72 -2.28
CA TYR A 91 30.37 6.38 -3.52
C TYR A 91 31.53 6.65 -4.50
N GLU A 92 32.63 7.21 -4.01
CA GLU A 92 33.80 7.54 -4.84
C GLU A 92 34.40 6.34 -5.57
N ARG A 93 34.28 5.14 -4.99
CA ARG A 93 34.84 3.88 -5.50
C ARG A 93 33.88 3.15 -6.45
N GLN A 94 32.66 3.66 -6.65
CA GLN A 94 31.68 3.04 -7.52
C GLN A 94 31.97 3.31 -9.00
N ASN A 95 31.54 2.40 -9.87
CA ASN A 95 31.60 2.59 -11.32
C ASN A 95 30.56 3.64 -11.78
N ALA A 96 30.71 4.13 -13.02
CA ALA A 96 29.84 5.18 -13.57
C ALA A 96 28.35 4.80 -13.57
N GLU A 97 28.04 3.53 -13.87
CA GLU A 97 26.66 3.01 -13.87
C GLU A 97 26.02 3.06 -12.47
N THR A 98 26.78 2.68 -11.44
CA THR A 98 26.27 2.68 -10.07
C THR A 98 26.16 4.10 -9.52
N LYS A 99 27.09 5.01 -9.86
CA LYS A 99 26.97 6.43 -9.49
C LYS A 99 25.70 7.05 -10.10
N ALA A 100 25.43 6.77 -11.37
CA ALA A 100 24.21 7.22 -12.05
C ALA A 100 22.90 6.64 -11.48
N ARG A 101 22.95 5.54 -10.71
CA ARG A 101 21.80 4.99 -9.98
C ARG A 101 21.66 5.55 -8.57
N ILE A 102 22.71 6.16 -8.03
CA ILE A 102 22.72 6.79 -6.71
C ILE A 102 22.27 8.26 -6.83
N ASP A 103 22.68 8.94 -7.90
CA ASP A 103 22.31 10.32 -8.23
C ASP A 103 20.85 10.43 -8.72
#